data_AF-A0A355QDE1-F1
#
_entry.id   AF-A0A355QDE1-F1
#
_cell.length_a   1.000
_cell.length_b   1.000
_cell.length_c   1.000
_cell.angle_alpha   90.00
_cell.angle_beta   90.00
_cell.angle_gamma   90.00
#
_symmetry.space_group_name_H-M   'P 1'
#
loop_
_entity.id
_entity.type
_entity.pdbx_description
1 polymer ?
#
loop_
_entity_poly.entity_id
_entity_poly.type
_entity_poly.pdbx_seq_one_letter_code
_entity_poly.pdbx_strand_id
1 'polypeptide(L)'
;RAQDWAIVGVAVAEGGTGVALVNMGSTPMRAAGVEAAVAGGASAGDAAAVAADGTEPPTDNNADGDYRAHLARVLTERALTAAGG
;
A
#
# COMPACT_ATOMS: atom_id res chain seq x y z
N ARG A 1 -13.76 8.27 -14.69
CA ARG A 1 -13.96 6.86 -15.11
C ARG A 1 -14.35 6.07 -13.87
N ALA A 2 -15.38 5.22 -13.93
CA ALA A 2 -15.95 4.54 -12.75
C ALA A 2 -16.03 3.00 -12.89
N GLN A 3 -15.52 2.44 -13.99
CA GLN A 3 -15.53 0.99 -14.28
C GLN A 3 -14.13 0.41 -14.56
N ASP A 4 -13.07 1.20 -14.37
CA ASP A 4 -11.70 0.70 -14.49
C ASP A 4 -11.29 0.08 -13.15
N TRP A 5 -10.56 -1.04 -13.17
CA TRP A 5 -10.03 -1.66 -11.96
C TRP A 5 -8.96 -0.76 -11.33
N ALA A 6 -8.85 -0.77 -10.00
CA ALA A 6 -7.82 0.00 -9.31
C ALA A 6 -6.41 -0.46 -9.76
N ILE A 7 -5.57 0.48 -10.17
CA ILE A 7 -4.15 0.19 -10.48
C ILE A 7 -3.48 -0.35 -9.22
N VAL A 8 -3.68 0.30 -8.08
CA VAL A 8 -3.34 -0.20 -6.74
C VAL A 8 -4.47 0.20 -5.80
N GLY A 9 -4.85 -0.71 -4.89
CA GLY A 9 -5.75 -0.41 -3.78
C GLY A 9 -5.02 -0.57 -2.45
N VAL A 10 -5.32 0.30 -1.49
CA VAL A 10 -4.80 0.18 -0.11
C VAL A 10 -5.95 0.26 0.87
N ALA A 11 -5.97 -0.66 1.82
CA ALA A 11 -6.89 -0.64 2.95
C ALA A 11 -6.09 -0.56 4.26
N VAL A 12 -6.50 0.36 5.14
CA VAL A 12 -5.96 0.52 6.49
C VAL A 12 -7.09 0.26 7.48
N ALA A 13 -6.85 -0.59 8.45
CA ALA A 13 -7.75 -0.92 9.54
C ALA A 13 -7.09 -0.65 10.89
N GLU A 14 -7.92 -0.43 11.92
CA GLU A 14 -7.48 -0.34 13.32
C GLU A 14 -6.31 0.64 13.53
N GLY A 15 -6.38 1.82 12.90
CA GLY A 15 -5.35 2.86 13.03
C GLY A 15 -3.97 2.48 12.48
N GLY A 16 -3.88 1.50 11.57
CA GLY A 16 -2.62 1.09 10.95
C GLY A 16 -2.09 -0.27 11.39
N THR A 17 -2.76 -0.98 12.31
CA THR A 17 -2.35 -2.34 12.70
C THR A 17 -2.74 -3.41 11.67
N GLY A 18 -3.59 -3.06 10.71
CA GLY A 18 -3.91 -3.88 9.54
C GLY A 18 -3.74 -3.07 8.27
N VAL A 19 -2.79 -3.45 7.41
CA VAL A 19 -2.56 -2.79 6.11
C VAL A 19 -2.57 -3.83 5.00
N ALA A 20 -3.47 -3.67 4.03
CA ALA A 20 -3.61 -4.56 2.89
C ALA A 20 -3.41 -3.83 1.56
N LEU A 21 -2.70 -4.47 0.64
CA LEU A 21 -2.40 -4.00 -0.70
C LEU A 21 -3.12 -4.88 -1.73
N VAL A 22 -3.77 -4.23 -2.68
CA VAL A 22 -4.48 -4.87 -3.78
C VAL A 22 -3.73 -4.58 -5.07
N ASN A 23 -3.58 -5.61 -5.92
CA ASN A 23 -2.88 -5.54 -7.20
C ASN A 23 -1.36 -5.30 -7.10
N MET A 24 -0.76 -5.76 -5.98
CA MET A 24 0.69 -5.77 -5.73
C MET A 24 1.29 -7.20 -5.78
N GLY A 25 0.49 -8.17 -6.24
CA GLY A 25 0.83 -9.58 -6.37
C GLY A 25 -0.36 -10.35 -6.96
N SER A 26 -0.27 -11.67 -7.03
CA SER A 26 -1.35 -12.53 -7.56
C SER A 26 -2.59 -12.60 -6.64
N THR A 27 -2.44 -12.24 -5.37
CA THR A 27 -3.50 -12.13 -4.37
C THR A 27 -3.39 -10.81 -3.61
N PRO A 28 -4.44 -10.36 -2.89
CA PRO A 28 -4.28 -9.30 -1.89
C PRO A 28 -3.17 -9.67 -0.91
N MET A 29 -2.31 -8.71 -0.59
CA MET A 29 -1.13 -8.91 0.25
C MET A 29 -1.22 -8.07 1.51
N ARG A 30 -0.75 -8.60 2.63
CA ARG A 30 -0.62 -7.86 3.88
C ARG A 30 0.74 -7.15 3.93
N ALA A 31 0.75 -5.86 4.20
CA ALA A 31 1.96 -5.05 4.26
C ALA A 31 2.58 -5.07 5.68
N ALA A 32 3.10 -6.23 6.08
CA ALA A 32 3.63 -6.45 7.44
C ALA A 32 4.75 -5.47 7.82
N GLY A 33 5.58 -5.03 6.87
CA GLY A 33 6.61 -4.01 7.10
C GLY A 33 6.02 -2.65 7.51
N VAL A 34 4.91 -2.25 6.88
CA VAL A 34 4.19 -1.01 7.22
C VAL A 34 3.60 -1.12 8.61
N GLU A 35 2.92 -2.24 8.91
CA GLU A 35 2.33 -2.49 10.22
C GLU A 35 3.37 -2.45 11.34
N ALA A 36 4.54 -3.05 11.10
CA ALA A 36 5.66 -3.02 12.05
C ALA A 36 6.21 -1.61 12.25
N ALA A 37 6.31 -0.81 11.18
CA ALA A 37 6.76 0.57 11.27
C ALA A 37 5.78 1.45 12.07
N VAL A 38 4.48 1.34 11.80
CA VAL A 38 3.43 2.05 12.56
C VAL A 38 3.46 1.63 14.04
N ALA A 39 3.54 0.33 14.33
CA ALA A 39 3.64 -0.16 15.70
C ALA A 39 4.92 0.33 16.41
N GLY A 40 5.98 0.60 15.66
CA GLY A 40 7.23 1.21 16.13
C GLY A 40 7.17 2.73 16.30
N GLY A 41 6.05 3.38 15.99
CA GLY A 41 5.86 4.82 16.11
C GLY A 41 6.44 5.63 14.94
N ALA A 42 6.66 5.00 13.78
CA ALA A 42 7.06 5.71 12.58
C ALA A 42 5.98 6.70 12.11
N SER A 43 6.37 7.73 11.38
CA SER A 43 5.41 8.60 10.71
C SER A 43 4.69 7.85 9.57
N ALA A 44 3.51 8.32 9.17
CA ALA A 44 2.79 7.76 8.03
C ALA A 44 3.65 7.70 6.74
N GLY A 45 4.50 8.70 6.51
CA GLY A 45 5.42 8.73 5.37
C GLY A 45 6.53 7.68 5.47
N ASP A 46 7.16 7.55 6.64
CA ASP A 46 8.22 6.56 6.86
C ASP A 46 7.67 5.12 6.80
N ALA A 47 6.50 4.89 7.40
CA ALA A 47 5.82 3.60 7.33
C ALA A 47 5.39 3.27 5.89
N ALA A 48 4.92 4.24 5.13
CA ALA A 48 4.53 4.04 3.74
C ALA A 48 5.71 3.78 2.80
N ALA A 49 6.93 4.22 3.13
CA ALA A 49 8.11 4.02 2.28
C ALA A 49 8.39 2.53 1.99
N VAL A 50 8.09 1.66 2.96
CA VAL A 50 8.27 0.20 2.89
C VAL A 50 7.03 -0.54 2.37
N ALA A 51 6.00 0.17 1.90
CA ALA A 51 4.75 -0.46 1.45
C ALA A 51 4.93 -1.41 0.27
N ALA A 52 5.91 -1.17 -0.61
CA ALA A 52 6.15 -2.04 -1.76
C ALA A 52 7.11 -3.21 -1.43
N ASP A 53 7.62 -3.31 -0.21
CA ASP A 53 8.60 -4.32 0.14
C ASP A 53 7.99 -5.72 0.13
N GLY A 54 8.69 -6.67 -0.52
CA GLY A 54 8.21 -8.04 -0.68
C GLY A 54 7.03 -8.21 -1.64
N THR A 55 6.72 -7.19 -2.46
CA THR A 55 5.67 -7.26 -3.49
C THR A 55 6.24 -7.64 -4.86
N GLU A 56 5.40 -8.24 -5.71
CA GLU A 56 5.71 -8.56 -7.12
C GLU A 56 4.58 -7.99 -8.00
N PRO A 57 4.54 -6.66 -8.20
CA PRO A 57 3.45 -6.02 -8.93
C PRO A 57 3.46 -6.44 -10.42
N PRO A 58 2.28 -6.75 -11.00
CA PRO A 58 2.19 -7.12 -12.42
C PRO A 58 2.51 -5.91 -13.31
N THR A 59 3.08 -6.17 -14.48
CA THR A 59 3.22 -5.17 -15.56
C THR A 59 2.21 -5.48 -16.65
N ASP A 60 1.36 -4.50 -16.99
CA ASP A 60 0.31 -4.63 -18.01
C ASP A 60 0.08 -3.31 -18.77
N ASN A 61 -0.94 -3.27 -19.63
CA ASN A 61 -1.29 -2.08 -20.41
C ASN A 61 -1.72 -0.86 -19.57
N ASN A 62 -2.02 -1.05 -18.28
CA ASN A 62 -2.50 0.01 -17.40
C ASN A 62 -1.37 0.64 -16.59
N ALA A 63 -0.34 -0.13 -16.23
CA ALA A 63 0.81 0.31 -15.45
C ALA A 63 1.93 -0.74 -15.41
N ASP A 64 3.17 -0.26 -15.28
CA ASP A 64 4.32 -1.10 -14.93
C ASP A 64 4.45 -1.32 -13.41
N GLY A 65 5.35 -2.24 -13.04
CA GLY A 65 5.61 -2.59 -11.65
C GLY A 65 6.15 -1.42 -10.82
N ASP A 66 7.00 -0.57 -11.41
CA ASP A 66 7.61 0.57 -10.71
C ASP A 66 6.56 1.64 -10.36
N TYR A 67 5.65 1.93 -11.30
CA TYR A 67 4.55 2.86 -11.07
C TYR A 67 3.59 2.33 -10.01
N ARG A 68 3.30 1.02 -10.00
CA ARG A 68 2.48 0.38 -8.96
C ARG A 68 3.16 0.43 -7.60
N ALA A 69 4.46 0.15 -7.52
CA ALA A 69 5.24 0.28 -6.30
C ALA A 69 5.25 1.73 -5.79
N HIS A 70 5.37 2.73 -6.67
CA HIS A 70 5.24 4.12 -6.30
C HIS A 70 3.84 4.45 -5.75
N LEU A 71 2.78 4.02 -6.45
CA LEU A 71 1.40 4.22 -6.00
C LEU A 71 1.11 3.56 -4.66
N ALA A 72 1.63 2.35 -4.41
CA ALA A 72 1.45 1.66 -3.14
C ALA A 72 1.96 2.51 -1.97
N ARG A 73 3.14 3.15 -2.11
CA ARG A 73 3.68 4.05 -1.08
C ARG A 73 2.79 5.28 -0.89
N VAL A 74 2.47 5.99 -1.97
CA VAL A 74 1.64 7.21 -1.91
C VAL A 74 0.26 6.96 -1.33
N LEU A 75 -0.40 5.87 -1.73
CA LEU A 75 -1.74 5.53 -1.25
C LEU A 75 -1.71 5.04 0.19
N THR A 76 -0.66 4.33 0.61
CA THR A 76 -0.48 3.92 2.00
C THR A 76 -0.33 5.11 2.92
N GLU A 77 0.52 6.08 2.57
CA GLU A 77 0.71 7.31 3.36
C GLU A 77 -0.61 8.06 3.56
N ARG A 78 -1.39 8.22 2.48
CA ARG A 78 -2.70 8.87 2.52
C ARG A 78 -3.69 8.10 3.41
N ALA A 79 -3.71 6.78 3.30
CA ALA A 79 -4.62 5.93 4.05
C ALA A 79 -4.29 5.92 5.55
N LEU A 80 -3.00 5.85 5.92
CA LEU A 80 -2.54 5.96 7.31
C LEU A 80 -2.90 7.33 7.91
N THR A 81 -2.59 8.40 7.18
CA THR A 81 -2.94 9.78 7.58
C THR A 81 -4.45 9.93 7.82
N ALA A 82 -5.28 9.37 6.93
CA ALA A 82 -6.74 9.40 7.06
C ALA A 82 -7.26 8.56 8.23
N ALA A 83 -6.54 7.48 8.59
CA ALA A 83 -6.86 6.62 9.72
C ALA A 83 -6.34 7.13 11.07
N GLY A 84 -5.53 8.21 11.07
CA GLY A 84 -4.90 8.76 12.28
C GLY A 84 -3.72 7.92 12.79
N GLY A 85 -3.14 7.07 11.93
CA GLY A 85 -1.97 6.25 12.19
C GLY A 85 -0.73 6.68 11.44
#